data_AF-A0A0F4GFX7-F1
#
_entry.id   AF-A0A0F4GFX7-F1
#
_cell.length_a   1.000
_cell.length_b   1.000
_cell.length_c   1.000
_cell.angle_alpha   90.00
_cell.angle_beta   90.00
_cell.angle_gamma   90.00
#
_symmetry.space_group_name_H-M   'P 1'
#
loop_
_entity.id
_entity.type
_entity.pdbx_description
1 polymer ?
#
loop_
_entity_poly.entity_id
_entity_poly.type
_entity_poly.pdbx_seq_one_letter_code
_entity_poly.pdbx_strand_id
1 'polypeptide(L)'
;MSKRAAEDDDDEPQTLKSGERPVADGGAEDGEDFEDEFEDEFESEDEILEAGVDGRPDEEREAEERAAGAMEVDQQTFIPGRHKLDPGQTLAPDLSTYEMLHTLEPTWPCLSFDIIKDNLGDNRKSYPATVYAVAGTQAAQGRERENQIMVMKLSGLSRNDKATTALDSDSDSDDDDEESADSILETKSIPLTSTTNRIRAHQSPPSSSSTPPTTLTASMQESGDVLIHDISPHLLAFDTPGYQLPPNATKPLSTIRAHKRNEGYALAWSPLIPNGKLLTGDNTGSIFATTRTEGGGFATDTNPFTGHTSSVEDLAWSPTERNVFASASADGTVKIWDARSKSRSPAISVQVSTSDANVLSWSTQTAHLLASGHDDGTWSVWDLRQWKSSDTAAQSKPVAHFNFHLGQITSLEWHPTDDSIVSVCSADNTLTLWDLAVELDDEESKYTADVNDVPPQLLFVHYMEDVKEAHWHPQIPGAVMATGNGGFGVFKTISV
;
A
#
# COMPACT_ATOMS: atom_id res chain seq x y z
N MET A 1 10.19 -16.75 -10.78
CA MET A 1 9.21 -17.17 -9.74
C MET A 1 9.12 -18.67 -9.66
N SER A 2 9.47 -19.24 -8.52
CA SER A 2 9.76 -20.67 -8.39
C SER A 2 8.89 -21.46 -7.45
N LYS A 3 8.52 -22.67 -7.87
CA LYS A 3 7.74 -23.63 -7.08
C LYS A 3 8.59 -24.31 -6.00
N ARG A 4 8.04 -24.35 -4.78
CA ARG A 4 8.30 -25.38 -3.75
C ARG A 4 6.98 -25.78 -3.10
N ALA A 5 6.91 -27.01 -2.59
CA ALA A 5 5.73 -27.61 -1.98
C ALA A 5 5.91 -27.74 -0.46
N ALA A 6 4.79 -27.64 0.28
CA ALA A 6 4.71 -27.75 1.73
C ALA A 6 4.51 -29.19 2.20
N GLU A 7 5.06 -29.52 3.38
CA GLU A 7 4.73 -30.71 4.16
C GLU A 7 3.86 -30.32 5.36
N ASP A 8 2.84 -31.14 5.61
CA ASP A 8 1.94 -31.12 6.77
C ASP A 8 2.66 -31.65 8.02
N ASP A 9 2.36 -31.09 9.19
CA ASP A 9 2.27 -31.93 10.40
C ASP A 9 1.29 -31.35 11.43
N ASP A 10 0.41 -32.25 11.90
CA ASP A 10 -0.54 -32.10 12.98
C ASP A 10 0.19 -32.18 14.33
N ASP A 11 -0.05 -31.25 15.27
CA ASP A 11 -0.24 -31.61 16.68
C ASP A 11 -0.81 -30.46 17.52
N GLU A 12 -1.91 -30.76 18.24
CA GLU A 12 -2.54 -29.87 19.23
C GLU A 12 -2.05 -30.17 20.68
N PRO A 13 -2.25 -29.24 21.63
CA PRO A 13 -1.28 -28.96 22.69
C PRO A 13 -1.62 -29.57 24.06
N GLN A 14 -0.60 -29.66 24.94
CA GLN A 14 -0.82 -29.78 26.39
C GLN A 14 -0.10 -28.69 27.20
N THR A 15 -0.87 -28.21 28.17
CA THR A 15 -0.70 -27.03 29.02
C THR A 15 0.42 -27.14 30.07
N LEU A 16 1.20 -26.08 30.28
CA LEU A 16 2.06 -25.91 31.46
C LEU A 16 1.39 -24.99 32.49
N LYS A 17 1.36 -25.43 33.76
CA LYS A 17 0.98 -24.64 34.94
C LYS A 17 2.11 -24.58 35.96
N SER A 18 2.52 -23.35 36.25
CA SER A 18 2.93 -22.77 37.54
C SER A 18 3.67 -23.63 38.58
N GLY A 19 4.94 -23.27 38.81
CA GLY A 19 5.47 -22.70 40.05
C GLY A 19 5.40 -23.51 41.37
N GLU A 20 6.57 -23.77 41.97
CA GLU A 20 6.91 -23.34 43.34
C GLU A 20 8.38 -23.70 43.68
N ARG A 21 9.01 -22.81 44.46
CA ARG A 21 10.39 -22.86 45.00
C ARG A 21 10.38 -23.61 46.34
N PRO A 22 11.52 -24.17 46.80
CA PRO A 22 12.19 -23.53 47.96
C PRO A 22 13.73 -23.65 47.93
N VAL A 23 14.49 -22.56 48.06
CA VAL A 23 15.15 -21.99 49.26
C VAL A 23 15.98 -22.96 50.12
N ALA A 24 17.28 -22.65 50.21
CA ALA A 24 18.17 -22.63 51.40
C ALA A 24 19.57 -23.11 50.96
N ASP A 25 20.71 -22.70 51.51
CA ASP A 25 21.17 -21.66 52.43
C ASP A 25 22.69 -21.94 52.56
N GLY A 26 23.49 -20.95 52.95
CA GLY A 26 24.73 -21.22 53.68
C GLY A 26 26.07 -21.10 52.94
N GLY A 27 26.80 -20.04 53.32
CA GLY A 27 28.24 -20.05 53.65
C GLY A 27 29.21 -20.07 52.46
N ALA A 28 29.93 -19.00 52.12
CA ALA A 28 30.96 -18.27 52.86
C ALA A 28 32.27 -19.05 53.08
N GLU A 29 33.38 -18.34 52.77
CA GLU A 29 34.79 -18.59 53.12
C GLU A 29 35.48 -19.70 52.31
N ASP A 30 36.75 -19.66 51.98
CA ASP A 30 37.86 -18.69 51.91
C ASP A 30 39.06 -19.54 51.44
N GLY A 31 40.13 -18.91 50.96
CA GLY A 31 41.48 -19.50 51.00
C GLY A 31 41.91 -20.16 49.70
N GLU A 32 42.70 -19.48 48.87
CA GLU A 32 44.16 -19.27 49.00
C GLU A 32 44.96 -20.32 48.21
N ASP A 33 45.56 -19.81 47.13
CA ASP A 33 46.92 -20.01 46.62
C ASP A 33 47.63 -21.34 46.85
N PHE A 34 48.02 -21.96 45.73
CA PHE A 34 49.36 -22.53 45.57
C PHE A 34 49.90 -22.15 44.17
N GLU A 35 50.92 -21.29 44.18
CA GLU A 35 51.81 -21.00 43.06
C GLU A 35 52.87 -22.11 42.87
N ASP A 36 53.55 -22.02 41.72
CA ASP A 36 54.87 -22.56 41.37
C ASP A 36 54.91 -24.01 40.82
N GLU A 37 55.64 -24.36 39.75
CA GLU A 37 56.77 -23.72 39.06
C GLU A 37 57.16 -24.57 37.82
N PHE A 38 57.87 -23.97 36.85
CA PHE A 38 58.70 -24.56 35.77
C PHE A 38 58.01 -25.06 34.47
N GLU A 39 58.18 -24.32 33.35
CA GLU A 39 59.23 -24.50 32.28
C GLU A 39 58.94 -25.75 31.42
N ASP A 40 58.92 -25.80 30.08
CA ASP A 40 59.45 -24.97 29.00
C ASP A 40 58.89 -25.50 27.65
N GLU A 41 59.03 -24.67 26.59
CA GLU A 41 59.25 -25.02 25.18
C GLU A 41 58.12 -25.55 24.23
N PHE A 42 57.71 -24.62 23.34
CA PHE A 42 57.62 -24.66 21.86
C PHE A 42 56.74 -25.68 21.07
N GLU A 43 55.88 -25.06 20.24
CA GLU A 43 55.44 -25.43 18.86
C GLU A 43 54.64 -26.72 18.61
N SER A 44 53.33 -26.57 18.37
CA SER A 44 52.72 -26.89 17.08
C SER A 44 51.35 -26.23 16.92
N GLU A 45 51.14 -25.58 15.77
CA GLU A 45 49.83 -25.24 15.24
C GLU A 45 49.08 -26.55 14.98
N ASP A 46 48.13 -26.89 15.84
CA ASP A 46 47.06 -27.81 15.48
C ASP A 46 45.75 -27.06 15.73
N GLU A 47 45.14 -26.62 14.63
CA GLU A 47 43.71 -26.32 14.55
C GLU A 47 42.95 -27.45 15.26
N ILE A 48 42.35 -27.13 16.41
CA ILE A 48 41.35 -27.98 17.02
C ILE A 48 40.12 -27.88 16.11
N LEU A 49 40.06 -28.75 15.10
CA LEU A 49 38.83 -29.06 14.40
C LEU A 49 37.92 -29.72 15.43
N GLU A 50 37.00 -28.94 16.00
CA GLU A 50 35.94 -29.43 16.87
C GLU A 50 35.00 -30.31 16.03
N ALA A 51 35.37 -31.58 15.88
CA ALA A 51 34.55 -32.55 15.21
C ALA A 51 33.24 -32.70 15.99
N GLY A 52 32.13 -32.35 15.34
CA GLY A 52 30.79 -32.64 15.85
C GLY A 52 30.60 -34.13 16.18
N VAL A 53 29.52 -34.45 16.88
CA VAL A 53 29.22 -35.77 17.50
C VAL A 53 29.25 -36.98 16.53
N ASP A 54 29.39 -36.76 15.23
CA ASP A 54 29.50 -37.77 14.16
C ASP A 54 30.87 -37.82 13.43
N GLY A 55 31.82 -36.95 13.77
CA GLY A 55 33.19 -36.99 13.25
C GLY A 55 33.40 -36.35 11.87
N ARG A 56 32.46 -35.53 11.38
CA ARG A 56 32.58 -34.78 10.11
C ARG A 56 32.94 -33.30 10.36
N PRO A 57 33.64 -32.62 9.42
CA PRO A 57 33.89 -31.18 9.51
C PRO A 57 32.57 -30.40 9.44
N ASP A 58 32.43 -29.34 10.25
CA ASP A 58 31.21 -28.52 10.29
C ASP A 58 30.89 -27.90 8.92
N GLU A 59 31.90 -27.51 8.13
CA GLU A 59 31.72 -27.03 6.75
C GLU A 59 31.02 -28.04 5.84
N GLU A 60 31.29 -29.34 6.02
CA GLU A 60 30.70 -30.40 5.22
C GLU A 60 29.25 -30.66 5.65
N ARG A 61 28.94 -30.55 6.95
CA ARG A 61 27.57 -30.60 7.46
C ARG A 61 26.75 -29.39 7.03
N GLU A 62 27.30 -28.19 7.11
CA GLU A 62 26.64 -26.97 6.65
C GLU A 62 26.42 -26.97 5.14
N ALA A 63 27.37 -27.51 4.36
CA ALA A 63 27.19 -27.70 2.92
C ALA A 63 26.10 -28.74 2.61
N GLU A 64 26.01 -29.82 3.38
CA GLU A 64 25.01 -30.87 3.20
C GLU A 64 23.62 -30.43 3.68
N GLU A 65 23.50 -29.65 4.75
CA GLU A 65 22.25 -29.01 5.19
C GLU A 65 21.80 -27.92 4.21
N ARG A 66 22.74 -27.13 3.67
CA ARG A 66 22.47 -26.13 2.61
C ARG A 66 22.07 -26.81 1.29
N ALA A 67 22.59 -28.00 0.99
CA ALA A 67 22.20 -28.81 -0.16
C ALA A 67 20.90 -29.60 0.05
N ALA A 68 20.64 -30.10 1.25
CA ALA A 68 19.42 -30.85 1.61
C ALA A 68 18.21 -29.92 1.80
N GLY A 69 18.42 -28.67 2.25
CA GLY A 69 17.41 -27.62 2.32
C GLY A 69 17.17 -26.88 0.99
N ALA A 70 18.01 -27.14 -0.02
CA ALA A 70 17.86 -26.59 -1.36
C ALA A 70 16.87 -27.41 -2.20
N MET A 71 15.57 -27.44 -1.88
CA MET A 71 14.59 -27.87 -2.87
C MET A 71 14.74 -27.02 -4.15
N GLU A 72 14.58 -27.63 -5.32
CA GLU A 72 14.80 -26.94 -6.59
C GLU A 72 13.79 -25.79 -6.78
N VAL A 73 14.28 -24.55 -6.81
CA VAL A 73 13.49 -23.32 -6.91
C VAL A 73 13.41 -23.00 -8.42
N ASP A 74 12.34 -23.42 -9.11
CA ASP A 74 12.08 -23.15 -10.54
C ASP A 74 12.12 -21.65 -10.93
N GLN A 75 13.23 -21.07 -11.37
CA GLN A 75 13.32 -19.60 -11.50
C GLN A 75 12.37 -18.93 -12.54
N GLN A 76 11.52 -19.66 -13.26
CA GLN A 76 10.64 -19.12 -14.32
C GLN A 76 9.71 -18.00 -13.86
N THR A 77 9.61 -16.89 -14.60
CA THR A 77 8.71 -15.78 -14.25
C THR A 77 7.24 -16.21 -14.29
N PHE A 78 6.51 -16.00 -13.19
CA PHE A 78 5.07 -16.24 -13.16
C PHE A 78 4.36 -15.11 -13.89
N ILE A 79 3.60 -15.47 -14.91
CA ILE A 79 2.81 -14.55 -15.72
C ILE A 79 1.34 -14.91 -15.51
N PRO A 80 0.52 -13.99 -14.97
CA PRO A 80 -0.92 -14.17 -14.83
C PRO A 80 -1.56 -14.64 -16.14
N GLY A 81 -2.50 -15.58 -16.06
CA GLY A 81 -3.20 -16.12 -17.24
C GLY A 81 -2.45 -17.18 -18.04
N ARG A 82 -1.12 -17.14 -18.07
CA ARG A 82 -0.29 -18.18 -18.70
C ARG A 82 0.02 -19.31 -17.73
N HIS A 83 0.34 -18.96 -16.50
CA HIS A 83 0.73 -19.90 -15.46
C HIS A 83 -0.41 -20.13 -14.48
N LYS A 84 -0.60 -21.37 -14.04
CA LYS A 84 -1.54 -21.75 -12.99
C LYS A 84 -0.76 -22.41 -11.87
N LEU A 85 -1.07 -21.99 -10.64
CA LEU A 85 -0.58 -22.68 -9.45
C LEU A 85 -1.32 -24.00 -9.30
N ASP A 86 -0.58 -25.08 -9.07
CA ASP A 86 -1.18 -26.34 -8.64
C ASP A 86 -1.56 -26.25 -7.16
N PRO A 87 -2.52 -27.07 -6.68
CA PRO A 87 -2.85 -27.13 -5.26
C PRO A 87 -1.60 -27.33 -4.39
N GLY A 88 -1.42 -26.47 -3.37
CA GLY A 88 -0.29 -26.51 -2.44
C GLY A 88 0.96 -25.72 -2.88
N GLN A 89 0.95 -25.06 -4.04
CA GLN A 89 2.03 -24.16 -4.45
C GLN A 89 1.74 -22.72 -4.02
N THR A 90 2.77 -22.06 -3.50
CA THR A 90 2.76 -20.64 -3.16
C THR A 90 3.73 -19.88 -4.06
N LEU A 91 3.46 -18.59 -4.26
CA LEU A 91 4.36 -17.69 -4.99
C LEU A 91 5.33 -17.03 -4.01
N ALA A 92 6.63 -17.08 -4.31
CA ALA A 92 7.66 -16.36 -3.58
C ALA A 92 8.24 -15.25 -4.48
N PRO A 93 8.33 -14.00 -4.01
CA PRO A 93 8.85 -12.88 -4.80
C PRO A 93 10.33 -13.07 -5.14
N ASP A 94 10.74 -12.66 -6.35
CA ASP A 94 12.14 -12.54 -6.71
C ASP A 94 12.73 -11.26 -6.09
N LEU A 95 13.40 -11.42 -4.96
CA LEU A 95 13.96 -10.32 -4.17
C LEU A 95 14.99 -9.46 -4.92
N SER A 96 15.61 -9.98 -5.98
CA SER A 96 16.58 -9.20 -6.80
C SER A 96 15.92 -8.05 -7.58
N THR A 97 14.59 -8.12 -7.74
CA THR A 97 13.81 -7.11 -8.47
C THR A 97 13.30 -5.98 -7.58
N TYR A 98 13.57 -6.05 -6.27
CA TYR A 98 13.13 -5.07 -5.28
C TYR A 98 14.34 -4.45 -4.57
N GLU A 99 14.37 -3.13 -4.48
CA GLU A 99 15.27 -2.43 -3.56
C GLU A 99 14.81 -2.59 -2.10
N MET A 100 13.50 -2.69 -1.90
CA MET A 100 12.85 -2.80 -0.59
C MET A 100 11.56 -3.61 -0.75
N LEU A 101 11.30 -4.58 0.12
CA LEU A 101 10.04 -5.30 0.19
C LEU A 101 9.75 -5.71 1.63
N HIS A 102 8.68 -5.14 2.20
CA HIS A 102 8.21 -5.45 3.54
C HIS A 102 6.72 -5.74 3.52
N THR A 103 6.28 -6.72 4.31
CA THR A 103 4.86 -7.03 4.51
C THR A 103 4.56 -6.94 5.99
N LEU A 104 3.51 -6.20 6.35
CA LEU A 104 3.11 -6.00 7.74
C LEU A 104 1.62 -6.32 7.90
N GLU A 105 1.31 -7.20 8.85
CA GLU A 105 -0.04 -7.71 9.05
C GLU A 105 -0.79 -6.93 10.14
N PRO A 106 -1.89 -6.23 9.81
CA PRO A 106 -2.77 -5.63 10.80
C PRO A 106 -3.68 -6.69 11.44
N THR A 107 -4.28 -6.36 12.59
CA THR A 107 -5.27 -7.24 13.25
C THR A 107 -6.50 -7.53 12.39
N TRP A 108 -6.90 -6.57 11.56
CA TRP A 108 -8.05 -6.66 10.66
C TRP A 108 -7.64 -6.18 9.28
N PRO A 109 -8.15 -6.82 8.21
CA PRO A 109 -7.91 -6.38 6.86
C PRO A 109 -8.48 -4.97 6.65
N CYS A 110 -7.88 -4.24 5.72
CA CYS A 110 -8.28 -2.89 5.39
C CYS A 110 -8.62 -2.81 3.90
N LEU A 111 -9.84 -2.41 3.58
CA LEU A 111 -10.26 -2.18 2.19
C LEU A 111 -9.58 -0.95 1.58
N SER A 112 -9.24 0.02 2.44
CA SER A 112 -8.69 1.28 2.00
C SER A 112 -7.74 1.88 3.03
N PHE A 113 -6.74 2.58 2.53
CA PHE A 113 -5.80 3.36 3.32
C PHE A 113 -5.40 4.65 2.56
N ASP A 114 -4.62 5.50 3.20
CA ASP A 114 -3.99 6.64 2.55
C ASP A 114 -2.64 6.93 3.23
N ILE A 115 -1.67 7.41 2.45
CA ILE A 115 -0.33 7.73 2.93
C ILE A 115 -0.32 9.16 3.48
N ILE A 116 0.27 9.33 4.66
CA ILE A 116 0.40 10.63 5.32
C ILE A 116 1.80 11.18 5.07
N LYS A 117 1.89 12.42 4.59
CA LYS A 117 3.20 13.08 4.50
C LYS A 117 3.72 13.40 5.89
N ASP A 118 4.96 13.06 6.14
CA ASP A 118 5.67 13.28 7.38
C ASP A 118 6.60 14.52 7.28
N ASN A 119 7.32 14.77 8.38
CA ASN A 119 8.29 15.86 8.51
C ASN A 119 9.75 15.40 8.33
N LEU A 120 9.99 14.21 7.78
CA LEU A 120 11.33 13.62 7.56
C LEU A 120 11.96 14.10 6.24
N GLY A 121 11.26 14.92 5.47
CA GLY A 121 11.71 15.53 4.22
C GLY A 121 11.14 14.85 2.97
N ASP A 122 11.34 15.50 1.83
CA ASP A 122 10.92 15.01 0.52
C ASP A 122 12.09 14.32 -0.21
N ASN A 123 11.78 13.47 -1.18
CA ASN A 123 12.77 12.71 -1.96
C ASN A 123 13.73 11.88 -1.11
N ARG A 124 13.20 11.23 -0.06
CA ARG A 124 13.96 10.36 0.85
C ARG A 124 14.42 9.11 0.10
N LYS A 125 15.73 8.86 0.12
CA LYS A 125 16.39 7.70 -0.51
C LYS A 125 17.23 6.87 0.46
N SER A 126 17.35 7.34 1.70
CA SER A 126 18.09 6.67 2.78
C SER A 126 17.23 5.61 3.45
N TYR A 127 17.88 4.56 3.93
CA TYR A 127 17.29 3.45 4.66
C TYR A 127 17.85 3.40 6.09
N PRO A 128 17.13 2.81 7.06
CA PRO A 128 15.76 2.30 6.94
C PRO A 128 14.75 3.43 6.71
N ALA A 129 13.74 3.16 5.90
CA ALA A 129 12.65 4.10 5.64
C ALA A 129 11.56 4.02 6.72
N THR A 130 10.87 5.14 6.89
CA THR A 130 9.66 5.25 7.71
C THR A 130 8.51 5.74 6.84
N VAL A 131 7.32 5.15 7.03
CA VAL A 131 6.07 5.49 6.33
C VAL A 131 4.98 5.73 7.37
N TYR A 132 4.21 6.80 7.22
CA TYR A 132 3.01 7.06 8.00
C TYR A 132 1.79 6.87 7.12
N ALA A 133 0.76 6.22 7.64
CA ALA A 133 -0.46 5.94 6.90
C ALA A 133 -1.69 5.91 7.80
N VAL A 134 -2.87 5.96 7.21
CA VAL A 134 -4.14 5.78 7.91
C VAL A 134 -5.01 4.80 7.14
N ALA A 135 -5.61 3.83 7.83
CA ALA A 135 -6.44 2.81 7.24
C ALA A 135 -7.76 2.64 7.99
N GLY A 136 -8.78 2.16 7.29
CA GLY A 136 -10.05 1.76 7.88
C GLY A 136 -10.18 0.24 7.89
N THR A 137 -10.46 -0.34 9.06
CA THR A 137 -10.55 -1.81 9.17
C THR A 137 -11.89 -2.36 8.68
N GLN A 138 -11.89 -3.65 8.36
CA GLN A 138 -13.05 -4.49 8.14
C GLN A 138 -13.02 -5.67 9.11
N ALA A 139 -13.67 -5.50 10.26
CA ALA A 139 -13.85 -6.56 11.24
C ALA A 139 -14.80 -7.64 10.71
N ALA A 140 -14.60 -8.87 11.17
CA ALA A 140 -15.45 -10.00 10.80
C ALA A 140 -16.93 -9.76 11.16
N GLN A 141 -17.82 -10.42 10.42
CA GLN A 141 -19.26 -10.37 10.67
C GLN A 141 -19.59 -10.72 12.14
N GLY A 142 -20.43 -9.90 12.78
CA GLY A 142 -20.76 -10.01 14.20
C GLY A 142 -19.77 -9.34 15.17
N ARG A 143 -18.65 -8.80 14.65
CA ARG A 143 -17.63 -8.05 15.40
C ARG A 143 -17.53 -6.60 14.93
N GLU A 144 -18.63 -6.03 14.45
CA GLU A 144 -18.66 -4.70 13.80
C GLU A 144 -18.17 -3.56 14.72
N ARG A 145 -18.24 -3.76 16.04
CA ARG A 145 -17.76 -2.81 17.06
C ARG A 145 -16.24 -2.84 17.28
N GLU A 146 -15.55 -3.76 16.63
CA GLU A 146 -14.09 -3.85 16.63
C GLU A 146 -13.47 -3.13 15.43
N ASN A 147 -14.31 -2.59 14.54
CA ASN A 147 -13.85 -1.69 13.50
C ASN A 147 -13.19 -0.45 14.12
N GLN A 148 -12.17 0.05 13.45
CA GLN A 148 -11.40 1.21 13.87
C GLN A 148 -10.80 1.93 12.66
N ILE A 149 -10.53 3.22 12.83
CA ILE A 149 -9.51 3.89 12.02
C ILE A 149 -8.17 3.57 12.67
N MET A 150 -7.26 3.00 11.89
CA MET A 150 -5.91 2.67 12.30
C MET A 150 -4.95 3.72 11.75
N VAL A 151 -4.41 4.58 12.63
CA VAL A 151 -3.30 5.47 12.29
C VAL A 151 -2.01 4.68 12.50
N MET A 152 -1.13 4.65 11.51
CA MET A 152 0.00 3.73 11.44
C MET A 152 1.32 4.47 11.26
N LYS A 153 2.37 3.95 11.89
CA LYS A 153 3.77 4.28 11.62
C LYS A 153 4.51 2.96 11.35
N LEU A 154 5.03 2.82 10.14
CA LEU A 154 5.85 1.72 9.70
C LEU A 154 7.29 2.22 9.73
N SER A 155 8.17 1.57 10.48
CA SER A 155 9.58 1.96 10.62
C SER A 155 10.49 0.76 10.48
N GLY A 156 11.80 0.98 10.32
CA GLY A 156 12.75 -0.12 10.10
C GLY A 156 12.63 -0.75 8.71
N LEU A 157 12.08 -0.05 7.71
CA LEU A 157 11.96 -0.58 6.36
C LEU A 157 13.34 -0.54 5.67
N SER A 158 14.14 -1.58 5.85
CA SER A 158 15.49 -1.74 5.30
C SER A 158 15.49 -2.05 3.80
N ARG A 159 16.66 -1.93 3.17
CA ARG A 159 16.89 -2.47 1.82
C ARG A 159 16.93 -3.99 1.87
N ASN A 160 16.64 -4.64 0.75
CA ASN A 160 16.87 -6.07 0.61
C ASN A 160 18.37 -6.35 0.48
N ASP A 161 18.96 -7.12 1.39
CA ASP A 161 20.40 -7.48 1.42
C ASP A 161 20.87 -8.28 0.20
N LYS A 162 19.96 -8.84 -0.61
CA LYS A 162 20.32 -9.51 -1.87
C LYS A 162 20.40 -8.57 -3.08
N ALA A 163 19.95 -7.32 -2.96
CA ALA A 163 20.12 -6.32 -4.01
C ALA A 163 21.56 -5.77 -4.06
N THR A 164 22.31 -5.82 -2.96
CA THR A 164 23.70 -5.36 -2.86
C THR A 164 24.69 -6.32 -3.56
N THR A 165 24.46 -7.64 -3.48
CA THR A 165 25.37 -8.64 -4.07
C THR A 165 25.35 -8.74 -5.60
N ALA A 166 24.34 -8.15 -6.26
CA ALA A 166 24.24 -8.16 -7.73
C ALA A 166 24.87 -6.94 -8.41
N LEU A 167 25.14 -5.86 -7.67
CA LEU A 167 25.66 -4.60 -8.22
C LEU A 167 27.13 -4.33 -7.86
N ASP A 168 27.64 -4.92 -6.79
CA ASP A 168 29.05 -4.79 -6.36
C ASP A 168 29.79 -6.12 -6.50
N SER A 169 30.13 -6.51 -7.73
CA SER A 169 31.02 -7.66 -7.97
C SER A 169 32.51 -7.33 -7.79
N ASP A 170 32.86 -6.13 -7.31
CA ASP A 170 34.25 -5.64 -7.25
C ASP A 170 34.61 -4.85 -5.98
N SER A 171 33.86 -4.93 -4.87
CA SER A 171 34.32 -4.35 -3.60
C SER A 171 34.49 -5.40 -2.51
N ASP A 172 35.75 -5.74 -2.24
CA ASP A 172 36.19 -6.24 -0.94
C ASP A 172 35.82 -5.19 0.11
N SER A 173 34.68 -5.34 0.78
CA SER A 173 34.29 -4.51 1.92
C SER A 173 33.99 -5.43 3.09
N ASP A 174 34.80 -5.27 4.13
CA ASP A 174 34.68 -5.95 5.41
C ASP A 174 33.23 -5.94 5.92
N ASP A 175 32.76 -7.11 6.34
CA ASP A 175 31.48 -7.34 7.02
C ASP A 175 31.41 -6.47 8.29
N ASP A 176 30.81 -5.29 8.17
CA ASP A 176 30.06 -4.71 9.27
C ASP A 176 28.64 -5.29 9.14
N ASP A 177 28.32 -6.24 10.02
CA ASP A 177 26.96 -6.75 10.25
C ASP A 177 26.01 -5.57 10.55
N GLU A 178 25.51 -4.89 9.51
CA GLU A 178 24.29 -4.09 9.63
C GLU A 178 23.15 -5.09 9.84
N GLU A 179 22.91 -5.48 11.10
CA GLU A 179 21.72 -6.21 11.51
C GLU A 179 20.51 -5.54 10.84
N SER A 180 19.91 -6.19 9.83
CA SER A 180 18.69 -5.73 9.19
C SER A 180 17.62 -5.63 10.28
N ALA A 181 17.41 -4.42 10.81
CA ALA A 181 16.44 -4.20 11.86
C ALA A 181 15.06 -4.66 11.40
N ASP A 182 14.38 -5.47 12.23
CA ASP A 182 13.03 -5.92 11.94
C ASP A 182 12.10 -4.72 11.70
N SER A 183 11.27 -4.81 10.66
CA SER A 183 10.26 -3.78 10.40
C SER A 183 9.21 -3.76 11.51
N ILE A 184 8.80 -2.56 11.93
CA ILE A 184 7.88 -2.37 13.05
C ILE A 184 6.63 -1.61 12.57
N LEU A 185 5.45 -2.20 12.83
CA LEU A 185 4.15 -1.55 12.68
C LEU A 185 3.64 -1.06 14.03
N GLU A 186 3.71 0.26 14.26
CA GLU A 186 3.05 0.89 15.39
C GLU A 186 1.67 1.43 14.97
N THR A 187 0.67 1.26 15.84
CA THR A 187 -0.71 1.72 15.55
C THR A 187 -1.31 2.54 16.69
N LYS A 188 -2.18 3.49 16.32
CA LYS A 188 -3.12 4.18 17.22
C LYS A 188 -4.51 4.10 16.63
N SER A 189 -5.48 3.73 17.48
CA SER A 189 -6.83 3.40 17.03
C SER A 189 -7.87 4.44 17.41
N ILE A 190 -8.78 4.71 16.48
CA ILE A 190 -10.03 5.43 16.73
C ILE A 190 -11.19 4.44 16.54
N PRO A 191 -11.94 4.07 17.60
CA PRO A 191 -13.01 3.09 17.49
C PRO A 191 -14.13 3.54 16.54
N LEU A 192 -14.62 2.59 15.74
CA LEU A 192 -15.75 2.75 14.83
C LEU A 192 -16.86 1.74 15.19
N THR A 193 -18.04 1.92 14.59
CA THR A 193 -19.20 1.04 14.79
C THR A 193 -19.67 0.36 13.51
N SER A 194 -18.94 0.55 12.42
CA SER A 194 -19.27 0.07 11.08
C SER A 194 -17.98 -0.01 10.27
N THR A 195 -17.96 -0.90 9.28
CA THR A 195 -16.84 -1.09 8.36
C THR A 195 -16.53 0.20 7.60
N THR A 196 -15.25 0.44 7.32
CA THR A 196 -14.82 1.55 6.45
C THR A 196 -14.61 1.06 5.04
N ASN A 197 -15.36 1.61 4.09
CA ASN A 197 -15.29 1.27 2.67
C ASN A 197 -14.16 2.01 1.96
N ARG A 198 -14.04 3.32 2.25
CA ARG A 198 -12.95 4.16 1.73
C ARG A 198 -12.50 5.16 2.78
N ILE A 199 -11.20 5.40 2.83
CA ILE A 199 -10.59 6.40 3.71
C ILE A 199 -9.60 7.26 2.93
N ARG A 200 -9.66 8.58 3.14
CA ARG A 200 -8.68 9.52 2.57
C ARG A 200 -8.26 10.56 3.58
N ALA A 201 -6.98 10.89 3.55
CA ALA A 201 -6.37 11.94 4.35
C ALA A 201 -6.27 13.25 3.57
N HIS A 202 -6.25 14.35 4.31
CA HIS A 202 -6.03 15.69 3.78
C HIS A 202 -5.24 16.50 4.80
N GLN A 203 -4.04 16.92 4.41
CA GLN A 203 -3.21 17.77 5.24
C GLN A 203 -3.45 19.23 4.89
N SER A 204 -3.98 19.97 5.86
CA SER A 204 -4.02 21.43 5.79
C SER A 204 -2.60 21.96 6.05
N PRO A 205 -2.13 22.95 5.27
CA PRO A 205 -0.82 23.54 5.48
C PRO A 205 -0.70 24.11 6.90
N PRO A 206 0.50 24.08 7.49
CA PRO A 206 0.71 24.54 8.86
C PRO A 206 0.43 26.05 8.96
N SER A 207 -0.16 26.49 10.07
CA SER A 207 -0.46 27.92 10.31
C SER A 207 0.80 28.73 10.63
N SER A 208 1.86 28.08 11.08
CA SER A 208 3.18 28.64 11.35
C SER A 208 4.28 27.58 11.19
N SER A 209 5.54 27.98 11.08
CA SER A 209 6.68 27.04 10.99
C SER A 209 6.86 26.16 12.23
N SER A 210 6.27 26.53 13.38
CA SER A 210 6.36 25.79 14.64
C SER A 210 5.17 24.87 14.91
N THR A 211 4.14 24.90 14.08
CA THR A 211 2.93 24.08 14.25
C THR A 211 2.89 23.00 13.18
N PRO A 212 2.70 21.71 13.55
CA PRO A 212 2.58 20.66 12.55
C PRO A 212 1.31 20.86 11.69
N PRO A 213 1.30 20.33 10.45
CA PRO A 213 0.11 20.29 9.62
C PRO A 213 -1.07 19.63 10.33
N THR A 214 -2.27 20.15 10.13
CA THR A 214 -3.48 19.44 10.59
C THR A 214 -3.82 18.36 9.57
N THR A 215 -3.82 17.11 10.02
CA THR A 215 -4.17 15.95 9.19
C THR A 215 -5.60 15.54 9.47
N LEU A 216 -6.49 15.86 8.53
CA LEU A 216 -7.88 15.43 8.55
C LEU A 216 -8.03 14.11 7.81
N THR A 217 -8.88 13.23 8.31
CA THR A 217 -9.18 11.95 7.65
C THR A 217 -10.68 11.80 7.53
N ALA A 218 -11.16 11.52 6.32
CA ALA A 218 -12.56 11.19 6.07
C ALA A 218 -12.69 9.68 5.80
N SER A 219 -13.57 9.02 6.55
CA SER A 219 -13.88 7.60 6.41
C SER A 219 -15.34 7.41 5.99
N MET A 220 -15.57 6.86 4.81
CA MET A 220 -16.90 6.47 4.34
C MET A 220 -17.24 5.09 4.87
N GLN A 221 -18.35 4.98 5.61
CA GLN A 221 -18.75 3.73 6.24
C GLN A 221 -19.83 3.00 5.46
N GLU A 222 -19.90 1.68 5.66
CA GLU A 222 -20.97 0.82 5.12
C GLU A 222 -22.37 1.33 5.52
N SER A 223 -22.46 1.96 6.69
CA SER A 223 -23.71 2.54 7.21
C SER A 223 -24.23 3.76 6.41
N GLY A 224 -23.42 4.30 5.49
CA GLY A 224 -23.67 5.51 4.72
C GLY A 224 -23.31 6.82 5.45
N ASP A 225 -22.87 6.76 6.70
CA ASP A 225 -22.30 7.90 7.40
C ASP A 225 -20.84 8.11 6.92
N VAL A 226 -20.44 9.37 6.71
CA VAL A 226 -19.03 9.73 6.47
C VAL A 226 -18.53 10.48 7.69
N LEU A 227 -17.47 9.97 8.33
CA LEU A 227 -16.89 10.57 9.53
C LEU A 227 -15.62 11.34 9.15
N ILE A 228 -15.46 12.55 9.71
CA ILE A 228 -14.23 13.32 9.58
C ILE A 228 -13.56 13.40 10.95
N HIS A 229 -12.32 12.92 11.03
CA HIS A 229 -11.49 12.95 12.24
C HIS A 229 -10.26 13.84 12.03
N ASP A 230 -9.73 14.38 13.12
CA ASP A 230 -8.39 14.96 13.17
C ASP A 230 -7.44 13.93 13.77
N ILE A 231 -6.54 13.40 12.94
CA ILE A 231 -5.58 12.38 13.37
C ILE A 231 -4.23 12.98 13.78
N SER A 232 -4.06 14.30 13.74
CA SER A 232 -2.81 14.97 14.12
C SER A 232 -2.32 14.60 15.53
N PRO A 233 -3.20 14.49 16.57
CA PRO A 233 -2.76 14.03 17.89
C PRO A 233 -2.23 12.60 17.90
N HIS A 234 -2.73 11.73 17.02
CA HIS A 234 -2.31 10.34 16.91
C HIS A 234 -0.93 10.23 16.24
N LEU A 235 -0.71 11.02 15.19
CA LEU A 235 0.60 11.12 14.54
C LEU A 235 1.66 11.63 15.52
N LEU A 236 1.36 12.72 16.25
CA LEU A 236 2.26 13.29 17.25
C LEU A 236 2.61 12.30 18.37
N ALA A 237 1.69 11.39 18.70
CA ALA A 237 1.87 10.39 19.74
C ALA A 237 2.95 9.34 19.41
N PHE A 238 3.27 9.13 18.12
CA PHE A 238 4.36 8.23 17.73
C PHE A 238 5.74 8.83 17.97
N ASP A 239 5.85 10.15 17.87
CA ASP A 239 7.15 10.84 17.91
C ASP A 239 7.42 11.56 19.23
N THR A 240 6.44 11.55 20.13
CA THR A 240 6.53 12.21 21.45
C THR A 240 6.36 11.17 22.57
N PRO A 241 7.46 10.70 23.18
CA PRO A 241 7.40 9.77 24.31
C PRO A 241 6.52 10.30 25.45
N GLY A 242 5.62 9.45 25.96
CA GLY A 242 4.70 9.81 27.03
C GLY A 242 3.54 10.72 26.63
N TYR A 243 3.35 11.00 25.33
CA TYR A 243 2.21 11.78 24.86
C TYR A 243 0.88 11.08 25.17
N GLN A 244 -0.01 11.79 25.85
CA GLN A 244 -1.35 11.32 26.15
C GLN A 244 -2.33 11.93 25.17
N LEU A 245 -3.07 11.07 24.46
CA LEU A 245 -4.11 11.50 23.54
C LEU A 245 -5.17 12.31 24.31
N PRO A 246 -5.57 13.48 23.78
CA PRO A 246 -6.68 14.24 24.34
C PRO A 246 -7.96 13.38 24.41
N PRO A 247 -8.81 13.52 25.46
CA PRO A 247 -10.04 12.72 25.58
C PRO A 247 -11.04 12.88 24.42
N ASN A 248 -10.91 13.93 23.63
CA ASN A 248 -11.73 14.22 22.45
C ASN A 248 -11.06 13.82 21.13
N ALA A 249 -9.82 13.32 21.12
CA ALA A 249 -9.09 12.98 19.90
C ALA A 249 -9.77 11.86 19.10
N THR A 250 -10.47 10.96 19.77
CA THR A 250 -11.21 9.85 19.15
C THR A 250 -12.62 10.24 18.68
N LYS A 251 -13.06 11.48 18.93
CA LYS A 251 -14.39 11.94 18.50
C LYS A 251 -14.32 12.52 17.09
N PRO A 252 -15.30 12.22 16.21
CA PRO A 252 -15.35 12.86 14.90
C PRO A 252 -15.58 14.36 15.05
N LEU A 253 -14.84 15.15 14.25
CA LEU A 253 -15.09 16.58 14.07
C LEU A 253 -16.43 16.83 13.38
N SER A 254 -16.83 15.92 12.47
CA SER A 254 -18.12 15.98 11.80
C SER A 254 -18.58 14.58 11.38
N THR A 255 -19.89 14.42 11.32
CA THR A 255 -20.53 13.25 10.69
C THR A 255 -21.46 13.74 9.61
N ILE A 256 -21.15 13.40 8.36
CA ILE A 256 -21.96 13.70 7.19
C ILE A 256 -23.01 12.60 7.04
N ARG A 257 -24.29 13.00 7.06
CA ARG A 257 -25.45 12.09 6.92
C ARG A 257 -26.27 12.36 5.66
N ALA A 258 -25.69 13.08 4.71
CA ALA A 258 -26.38 13.52 3.50
C ALA A 258 -26.82 12.34 2.61
N HIS A 259 -26.08 11.22 2.66
CA HIS A 259 -26.36 9.98 1.95
C HIS A 259 -27.56 9.18 2.51
N LYS A 260 -28.17 9.59 3.63
CA LYS A 260 -29.39 8.97 4.18
C LYS A 260 -29.31 7.45 4.36
N ARG A 261 -28.16 6.94 4.80
CA ARG A 261 -27.85 5.50 4.97
C ARG A 261 -27.65 4.70 3.68
N ASN A 262 -27.50 5.38 2.55
CA ASN A 262 -26.99 4.74 1.35
C ASN A 262 -25.48 4.57 1.51
N GLU A 263 -25.02 3.34 1.36
CA GLU A 263 -23.61 2.99 1.29
C GLU A 263 -22.93 3.66 0.09
N GLY A 264 -21.62 3.86 0.18
CA GLY A 264 -20.80 4.32 -0.95
C GLY A 264 -19.34 4.00 -0.76
N TYR A 265 -18.60 4.17 -1.85
CA TYR A 265 -17.17 3.90 -1.94
C TYR A 265 -16.39 5.14 -2.40
N ALA A 266 -17.02 6.05 -3.16
CA ALA A 266 -16.33 7.19 -3.73
C ALA A 266 -16.09 8.32 -2.71
N LEU A 267 -14.82 8.69 -2.49
CA LEU A 267 -14.43 9.72 -1.52
C LEU A 267 -13.16 10.44 -1.96
N ALA A 268 -13.19 11.77 -2.05
CA ALA A 268 -12.06 12.56 -2.56
C ALA A 268 -11.94 13.96 -1.94
N TRP A 269 -10.78 14.26 -1.36
CA TRP A 269 -10.41 15.60 -0.93
C TRP A 269 -9.88 16.44 -2.10
N SER A 270 -10.18 17.73 -2.09
CA SER A 270 -9.69 18.66 -3.11
C SER A 270 -8.25 19.08 -2.81
N PRO A 271 -7.29 18.80 -3.70
CA PRO A 271 -5.89 19.19 -3.50
C PRO A 271 -5.71 20.72 -3.56
N LEU A 272 -6.62 21.42 -4.23
CA LEU A 272 -6.53 22.86 -4.45
C LEU A 272 -7.17 23.69 -3.33
N ILE A 273 -7.91 23.08 -2.40
CA ILE A 273 -8.59 23.77 -1.30
C ILE A 273 -7.95 23.34 0.03
N PRO A 274 -6.90 24.05 0.47
CA PRO A 274 -6.06 23.63 1.60
C PRO A 274 -6.84 23.51 2.91
N ASN A 275 -7.89 24.33 3.10
CA ASN A 275 -8.72 24.26 4.30
C ASN A 275 -9.60 23.00 4.35
N GLY A 276 -9.76 22.27 3.25
CA GLY A 276 -10.56 21.04 3.18
C GLY A 276 -11.88 21.25 2.44
N LYS A 277 -12.00 20.59 1.28
CA LYS A 277 -13.26 20.35 0.59
C LYS A 277 -13.29 18.89 0.15
N LEU A 278 -14.36 18.20 0.50
CA LEU A 278 -14.55 16.77 0.31
C LEU A 278 -15.71 16.54 -0.67
N LEU A 279 -15.55 15.56 -1.55
CA LEU A 279 -16.65 14.93 -2.28
C LEU A 279 -16.88 13.53 -1.75
N THR A 280 -18.14 13.13 -1.70
CA THR A 280 -18.56 11.78 -1.32
C THR A 280 -19.67 11.32 -2.26
N GLY A 281 -19.56 10.10 -2.79
CA GLY A 281 -20.51 9.50 -3.73
C GLY A 281 -21.08 8.19 -3.19
N ASP A 282 -22.37 7.94 -3.42
CA ASP A 282 -23.05 6.72 -2.95
C ASP A 282 -23.54 5.80 -4.07
N ASN A 283 -23.99 4.62 -3.66
CA ASN A 283 -24.49 3.56 -4.53
C ASN A 283 -25.79 3.93 -5.28
N THR A 284 -26.39 5.10 -4.99
CA THR A 284 -27.58 5.59 -5.69
C THR A 284 -27.26 6.57 -6.82
N GLY A 285 -25.98 6.86 -7.05
CA GLY A 285 -25.57 7.82 -8.08
C GLY A 285 -25.50 9.27 -7.57
N SER A 286 -25.65 9.49 -6.25
CA SER A 286 -25.66 10.83 -5.66
C SER A 286 -24.28 11.22 -5.15
N ILE A 287 -23.84 12.44 -5.51
CA ILE A 287 -22.55 12.98 -5.04
C ILE A 287 -22.84 14.22 -4.18
N PHE A 288 -22.19 14.33 -3.03
CA PHE A 288 -22.31 15.49 -2.13
C PHE A 288 -20.97 16.19 -1.98
N ALA A 289 -21.02 17.50 -1.72
CA ALA A 289 -19.84 18.31 -1.44
C ALA A 289 -19.91 18.86 -0.01
N THR A 290 -18.83 18.67 0.74
CA THR A 290 -18.66 19.18 2.09
C THR A 290 -17.45 20.10 2.15
N THR A 291 -17.61 21.30 2.68
CA THR A 291 -16.53 22.29 2.80
C THR A 291 -16.27 22.59 4.27
N ARG A 292 -14.99 22.65 4.66
CA ARG A 292 -14.61 23.12 5.99
C ARG A 292 -14.87 24.62 6.11
N THR A 293 -15.53 25.03 7.19
CA THR A 293 -15.84 26.43 7.48
C THR A 293 -14.67 27.11 8.20
N GLU A 294 -14.61 28.44 8.17
CA GLU A 294 -13.56 29.21 8.86
C GLU A 294 -13.53 28.95 10.38
N GLY A 295 -14.68 28.62 10.98
CA GLY A 295 -14.77 28.23 12.39
C GLY A 295 -14.29 26.80 12.69
N GLY A 296 -13.70 26.10 11.72
CA GLY A 296 -13.17 24.74 11.85
C GLY A 296 -14.20 23.62 11.73
N GLY A 297 -15.49 23.96 11.58
CA GLY A 297 -16.58 23.00 11.35
C GLY A 297 -16.68 22.58 9.88
N PHE A 298 -17.70 21.79 9.56
CA PHE A 298 -17.96 21.30 8.19
C PHE A 298 -19.39 21.59 7.78
N ALA A 299 -19.57 22.08 6.56
CA ALA A 299 -20.87 22.34 5.96
C ALA A 299 -21.03 21.47 4.70
N THR A 300 -22.01 20.57 4.73
CA THR A 300 -22.39 19.75 3.58
C THR A 300 -23.52 20.42 2.81
N ASP A 301 -23.36 20.56 1.50
CA ASP A 301 -24.47 20.94 0.63
C ASP A 301 -25.44 19.75 0.51
N THR A 302 -26.69 19.95 0.91
CA THR A 302 -27.72 18.90 0.90
C THR A 302 -28.35 18.70 -0.47
N ASN A 303 -28.02 19.54 -1.46
CA ASN A 303 -28.43 19.36 -2.85
C ASN A 303 -27.34 18.58 -3.62
N PRO A 304 -27.55 17.28 -3.90
CA PRO A 304 -26.54 16.45 -4.53
C PRO A 304 -26.31 16.81 -5.99
N PHE A 305 -25.13 16.45 -6.51
CA PHE A 305 -24.93 16.25 -7.94
C PHE A 305 -25.61 14.97 -8.37
N THR A 306 -26.41 15.06 -9.44
CA THR A 306 -27.20 13.94 -9.95
C THR A 306 -27.02 13.84 -11.46
N GLY A 307 -26.92 12.62 -11.96
CA GLY A 307 -26.69 12.37 -13.39
C GLY A 307 -26.14 10.98 -13.70
N HIS A 308 -25.56 10.29 -12.72
CA HIS A 308 -25.32 8.85 -12.81
C HIS A 308 -26.61 8.06 -12.63
N THR A 309 -26.69 6.91 -13.30
CA THR A 309 -27.84 6.01 -13.21
C THR A 309 -27.58 4.76 -12.36
N SER A 310 -26.36 4.63 -11.86
CA SER A 310 -25.90 3.54 -10.98
C SER A 310 -24.96 4.10 -9.91
N SER A 311 -24.35 3.20 -9.13
CA SER A 311 -23.40 3.50 -8.07
C SER A 311 -22.24 4.39 -8.53
N VAL A 312 -21.83 5.35 -7.71
CA VAL A 312 -20.60 6.14 -7.93
C VAL A 312 -19.45 5.42 -7.23
N GLU A 313 -18.54 4.88 -8.03
CA GLU A 313 -17.43 4.06 -7.55
C GLU A 313 -16.21 4.90 -7.15
N ASP A 314 -15.92 5.96 -7.90
CA ASP A 314 -14.78 6.82 -7.61
C ASP A 314 -14.98 8.30 -8.00
N LEU A 315 -14.19 9.16 -7.37
CA LEU A 315 -14.21 10.61 -7.55
C LEU A 315 -12.77 11.13 -7.61
N ALA A 316 -12.50 12.02 -8.57
CA ALA A 316 -11.21 12.68 -8.68
C ALA A 316 -11.37 14.19 -8.88
N TRP A 317 -10.81 15.00 -7.99
CA TRP A 317 -10.75 16.45 -8.22
C TRP A 317 -9.75 16.76 -9.32
N SER A 318 -10.04 17.79 -10.13
CA SER A 318 -9.06 18.29 -11.07
C SER A 318 -7.83 18.85 -10.32
N PRO A 319 -6.61 18.50 -10.75
CA PRO A 319 -5.39 18.99 -10.13
C PRO A 319 -5.12 20.48 -10.45
N THR A 320 -5.78 21.04 -11.47
CA THR A 320 -5.57 22.44 -11.91
C THR A 320 -6.80 23.32 -11.72
N GLU A 321 -8.01 22.74 -11.76
CA GLU A 321 -9.26 23.50 -11.71
C GLU A 321 -10.02 23.27 -10.39
N ARG A 322 -10.00 24.25 -9.49
CA ARG A 322 -10.53 24.20 -8.11
C ARG A 322 -11.98 23.69 -7.96
N ASN A 323 -12.80 23.84 -8.99
CA ASN A 323 -14.22 23.49 -8.96
C ASN A 323 -14.59 22.35 -9.90
N VAL A 324 -13.63 21.78 -10.62
CA VAL A 324 -13.89 20.69 -11.57
C VAL A 324 -13.52 19.38 -10.91
N PHE A 325 -14.36 18.36 -11.10
CA PHE A 325 -14.08 17.00 -10.69
C PHE A 325 -14.62 16.01 -11.70
N ALA A 326 -14.08 14.80 -11.68
CA ALA A 326 -14.53 13.64 -12.43
C ALA A 326 -15.18 12.64 -11.47
N SER A 327 -16.11 11.84 -11.99
CA SER A 327 -16.66 10.67 -11.30
C SER A 327 -16.74 9.49 -12.24
N ALA A 328 -16.50 8.29 -11.70
CA ALA A 328 -16.73 7.01 -12.36
C ALA A 328 -17.89 6.28 -11.69
N SER A 329 -18.57 5.44 -12.46
CA SER A 329 -19.78 4.77 -12.01
C SER A 329 -19.94 3.40 -12.64
N ALA A 330 -20.68 2.55 -11.92
CA ALA A 330 -21.24 1.30 -12.39
C ALA A 330 -22.24 1.43 -13.55
N ASP A 331 -22.52 2.64 -14.04
CA ASP A 331 -23.23 2.83 -15.32
C ASP A 331 -22.28 2.80 -16.55
N GLY A 332 -21.00 2.53 -16.33
CA GLY A 332 -19.95 2.48 -17.35
C GLY A 332 -19.54 3.85 -17.90
N THR A 333 -19.99 4.93 -17.25
CA THR A 333 -19.66 6.30 -17.66
C THR A 333 -18.66 6.97 -16.73
N VAL A 334 -17.85 7.85 -17.32
CA VAL A 334 -17.13 8.90 -16.61
C VAL A 334 -17.79 10.24 -16.91
N LYS A 335 -18.01 11.03 -15.86
CA LYS A 335 -18.65 12.34 -15.96
C LYS A 335 -17.73 13.41 -15.40
N ILE A 336 -17.69 14.56 -16.08
CA ILE A 336 -17.00 15.76 -15.61
C ILE A 336 -18.03 16.76 -15.11
N TRP A 337 -17.75 17.37 -13.96
CA TRP A 337 -18.68 18.22 -13.24
C TRP A 337 -18.05 19.58 -12.95
N ASP A 338 -18.87 20.62 -12.92
CA ASP A 338 -18.51 21.91 -12.33
C ASP A 338 -19.27 22.10 -11.03
N ALA A 339 -18.53 22.13 -9.91
CA ALA A 339 -19.06 22.29 -8.57
C ALA A 339 -19.75 23.64 -8.33
N ARG A 340 -19.60 24.62 -9.24
CA ARG A 340 -20.31 25.91 -9.22
C ARG A 340 -21.65 25.84 -9.93
N SER A 341 -21.86 24.84 -10.77
CA SER A 341 -23.08 24.74 -11.58
C SER A 341 -24.29 24.54 -10.68
N LYS A 342 -25.27 25.45 -10.82
CA LYS A 342 -26.54 25.40 -10.08
C LYS A 342 -27.42 24.23 -10.52
N SER A 343 -27.25 23.74 -11.75
CA SER A 343 -28.00 22.58 -12.24
C SER A 343 -27.58 21.29 -11.55
N ARG A 344 -26.38 21.25 -10.94
CA ARG A 344 -25.80 20.06 -10.31
C ARG A 344 -25.77 18.83 -11.25
N SER A 345 -25.83 19.07 -12.55
CA SER A 345 -25.78 18.09 -13.62
C SER A 345 -24.35 17.99 -14.18
N PRO A 346 -23.98 16.86 -14.81
CA PRO A 346 -22.67 16.72 -15.43
C PRO A 346 -22.52 17.73 -16.58
N ALA A 347 -21.33 18.28 -16.73
CA ALA A 347 -20.96 19.11 -17.88
C ALA A 347 -20.65 18.24 -19.10
N ILE A 348 -20.05 17.07 -18.86
CA ILE A 348 -19.65 16.08 -19.88
C ILE A 348 -20.00 14.70 -19.34
N SER A 349 -20.46 13.80 -20.21
CA SER A 349 -20.69 12.39 -19.92
C SER A 349 -20.13 11.55 -21.06
N VAL A 350 -19.23 10.62 -20.74
CA VAL A 350 -18.53 9.75 -21.70
C VAL A 350 -18.77 8.30 -21.30
N GLN A 351 -19.20 7.45 -22.24
CA GLN A 351 -19.21 6.00 -22.02
C GLN A 351 -17.77 5.51 -22.20
N VAL A 352 -17.14 5.07 -21.11
CA VAL A 352 -15.74 4.63 -21.14
C VAL A 352 -15.60 3.12 -21.21
N SER A 353 -16.60 2.38 -20.71
CA SER A 353 -16.66 0.92 -20.80
C SER A 353 -18.11 0.45 -20.97
N THR A 354 -18.28 -0.78 -21.45
CA THR A 354 -19.56 -1.51 -21.40
C THR A 354 -19.80 -2.20 -20.06
N SER A 355 -18.76 -2.32 -19.22
CA SER A 355 -18.82 -2.76 -17.83
C SER A 355 -18.75 -1.57 -16.88
N ASP A 356 -18.74 -1.85 -15.58
CA ASP A 356 -18.62 -0.84 -14.53
C ASP A 356 -17.25 -0.13 -14.60
N ALA A 357 -17.26 1.18 -14.39
CA ALA A 357 -16.06 1.99 -14.22
C ALA A 357 -15.79 2.15 -12.72
N ASN A 358 -14.74 1.50 -12.23
CA ASN A 358 -14.50 1.28 -10.81
C ASN A 358 -13.61 2.36 -10.19
N VAL A 359 -12.59 2.82 -10.92
CA VAL A 359 -11.55 3.72 -10.38
C VAL A 359 -11.10 4.78 -11.37
N LEU A 360 -10.63 5.91 -10.85
CA LEU A 360 -10.09 7.02 -11.63
C LEU A 360 -8.77 7.53 -11.06
N SER A 361 -7.86 7.91 -11.95
CA SER A 361 -6.70 8.73 -11.57
C SER A 361 -6.48 9.87 -12.56
N TRP A 362 -6.48 11.10 -12.04
CA TRP A 362 -6.25 12.30 -12.83
C TRP A 362 -4.77 12.69 -12.70
N SER A 363 -4.04 12.71 -13.83
CA SER A 363 -2.60 13.03 -13.82
C SER A 363 -2.36 14.44 -13.30
N THR A 364 -1.52 14.56 -12.27
CA THR A 364 -1.11 15.84 -11.68
C THR A 364 -0.06 16.57 -12.52
N GLN A 365 0.75 15.82 -13.27
CA GLN A 365 1.78 16.35 -14.16
C GLN A 365 1.18 16.80 -15.50
N THR A 366 0.29 15.98 -16.05
CA THR A 366 -0.34 16.22 -17.36
C THR A 366 -1.86 16.32 -17.19
N ALA A 367 -2.33 17.48 -16.73
CA ALA A 367 -3.70 17.72 -16.26
C ALA A 367 -4.85 17.47 -17.27
N HIS A 368 -4.55 17.16 -18.53
CA HIS A 368 -5.56 16.77 -19.51
C HIS A 368 -5.68 15.24 -19.67
N LEU A 369 -4.85 14.46 -18.97
CA LEU A 369 -4.93 13.01 -18.94
C LEU A 369 -5.71 12.53 -17.71
N LEU A 370 -6.65 11.63 -17.97
CA LEU A 370 -7.41 10.92 -16.96
C LEU A 370 -7.34 9.43 -17.29
N ALA A 371 -7.03 8.61 -16.31
CA ALA A 371 -7.04 7.17 -16.46
C ALA A 371 -8.26 6.57 -15.73
N SER A 372 -8.81 5.48 -16.27
CA SER A 372 -9.94 4.74 -15.71
C SER A 372 -9.68 3.25 -15.71
N GLY A 373 -10.08 2.57 -14.63
CA GLY A 373 -10.08 1.12 -14.49
C GLY A 373 -11.50 0.55 -14.45
N HIS A 374 -11.68 -0.65 -15.00
CA HIS A 374 -12.98 -1.25 -15.23
C HIS A 374 -13.12 -2.64 -14.62
N ASP A 375 -14.38 -3.08 -14.49
CA ASP A 375 -14.73 -4.38 -13.90
C ASP A 375 -14.32 -5.59 -14.75
N ASP A 376 -14.18 -5.39 -16.06
CA ASP A 376 -13.71 -6.41 -17.00
C ASP A 376 -12.18 -6.59 -17.04
N GLY A 377 -11.45 -5.90 -16.14
CA GLY A 377 -9.99 -5.93 -16.08
C GLY A 377 -9.29 -5.03 -17.09
N THR A 378 -10.04 -4.30 -17.91
CA THR A 378 -9.44 -3.30 -18.78
C THR A 378 -9.17 -2.00 -18.04
N TRP A 379 -8.16 -1.28 -18.49
CA TRP A 379 -7.95 0.11 -18.08
C TRP A 379 -7.52 0.95 -19.28
N SER A 380 -7.83 2.24 -19.21
CA SER A 380 -7.68 3.15 -20.35
C SER A 380 -7.23 4.53 -19.91
N VAL A 381 -6.50 5.21 -20.78
CA VAL A 381 -6.10 6.63 -20.62
C VAL A 381 -6.86 7.48 -21.62
N TRP A 382 -7.32 8.64 -21.18
CA TRP A 382 -8.19 9.54 -21.92
C TRP A 382 -7.59 10.94 -21.97
N ASP A 383 -7.66 11.58 -23.14
CA ASP A 383 -7.37 13.01 -23.30
C ASP A 383 -8.67 13.81 -23.21
N LEU A 384 -8.83 14.52 -22.10
CA LEU A 384 -10.03 15.32 -21.79
C LEU A 384 -10.29 16.43 -22.82
N ARG A 385 -9.28 16.87 -23.60
CA ARG A 385 -9.46 17.88 -24.66
C ARG A 385 -10.28 17.35 -25.83
N GLN A 386 -10.38 16.02 -25.96
CA GLN A 386 -11.20 15.35 -26.96
C GLN A 386 -12.68 15.30 -26.53
N TRP A 387 -12.99 15.58 -25.26
CA TRP A 387 -14.33 15.58 -24.70
C TRP A 387 -15.00 16.95 -24.87
N LYS A 388 -15.50 17.27 -26.08
CA LYS A 388 -15.99 18.62 -26.42
C LYS A 388 -17.50 18.81 -26.26
N SER A 389 -18.29 17.74 -26.31
CA SER A 389 -19.75 17.73 -26.16
C SER A 389 -20.25 16.32 -25.84
N SER A 390 -21.46 16.18 -25.30
CA SER A 390 -22.07 14.85 -25.07
C SER A 390 -22.13 13.99 -26.35
N ASP A 391 -22.28 14.61 -27.52
CA ASP A 391 -22.31 13.92 -28.82
C ASP A 391 -20.91 13.46 -29.30
N THR A 392 -19.85 14.21 -28.95
CA THR A 392 -18.46 13.82 -29.29
C THR A 392 -17.85 12.89 -28.25
N ALA A 393 -18.31 12.97 -27.00
CA ALA A 393 -17.95 12.06 -25.91
C ALA A 393 -18.33 10.61 -26.22
N ALA A 394 -19.48 10.37 -26.88
CA ALA A 394 -19.89 9.04 -27.33
C ALA A 394 -18.97 8.42 -28.41
N GLN A 395 -18.08 9.22 -29.02
CA GLN A 395 -17.09 8.78 -30.02
C GLN A 395 -15.65 8.94 -29.53
N SER A 396 -15.44 9.33 -28.27
CA SER A 396 -14.08 9.50 -27.72
C SER A 396 -13.42 8.14 -27.68
N LYS A 397 -12.23 8.04 -28.28
CA LYS A 397 -11.38 6.86 -28.14
C LYS A 397 -10.35 7.12 -27.05
N PRO A 398 -9.99 6.11 -26.26
CA PRO A 398 -8.88 6.25 -25.34
C PRO A 398 -7.58 6.46 -26.13
N VAL A 399 -6.64 7.22 -25.55
CA VAL A 399 -5.29 7.38 -26.12
C VAL A 399 -4.44 6.15 -25.89
N ALA A 400 -4.69 5.40 -24.81
CA ALA A 400 -4.11 4.10 -24.54
C ALA A 400 -5.18 3.19 -23.90
N HIS A 401 -5.18 1.91 -24.25
CA HIS A 401 -6.12 0.91 -23.76
C HIS A 401 -5.41 -0.41 -23.57
N PHE A 402 -5.53 -0.97 -22.37
CA PHE A 402 -4.83 -2.18 -21.97
C PHE A 402 -5.82 -3.23 -21.48
N ASN A 403 -5.64 -4.46 -21.96
CA ASN A 403 -6.41 -5.64 -21.59
C ASN A 403 -5.42 -6.75 -21.22
N PHE A 404 -4.90 -6.66 -20.00
CA PHE A 404 -3.90 -7.57 -19.45
C PHE A 404 -4.43 -8.31 -18.21
N HIS A 405 -5.11 -7.59 -17.33
CA HIS A 405 -5.66 -8.14 -16.10
C HIS A 405 -6.85 -9.06 -16.37
N LEU A 406 -7.04 -10.04 -15.48
CA LEU A 406 -8.06 -11.08 -15.59
C LEU A 406 -9.21 -10.91 -14.60
N GLY A 407 -9.13 -9.90 -13.74
CA GLY A 407 -10.14 -9.54 -12.77
C GLY A 407 -10.38 -8.04 -12.78
N GLN A 408 -11.39 -7.60 -12.04
CA GLN A 408 -11.75 -6.20 -11.91
C GLN A 408 -10.57 -5.33 -11.44
N ILE A 409 -10.40 -4.16 -12.04
CA ILE A 409 -9.43 -3.18 -11.57
C ILE A 409 -9.94 -2.58 -10.26
N THR A 410 -9.16 -2.72 -9.18
CA THR A 410 -9.52 -2.31 -7.81
C THR A 410 -8.88 -0.99 -7.40
N SER A 411 -7.71 -0.65 -7.97
CA SER A 411 -7.05 0.64 -7.77
C SER A 411 -6.18 1.00 -8.97
N LEU A 412 -6.04 2.29 -9.21
CA LEU A 412 -5.29 2.82 -10.35
C LEU A 412 -4.76 4.21 -9.98
N GLU A 413 -3.45 4.45 -10.11
CA GLU A 413 -2.83 5.72 -9.71
C GLU A 413 -1.66 6.14 -10.62
N TRP A 414 -1.73 7.37 -11.15
CA TRP A 414 -0.59 8.02 -11.79
C TRP A 414 0.53 8.28 -10.78
N HIS A 415 1.77 8.07 -11.20
CA HIS A 415 2.92 8.43 -10.38
C HIS A 415 2.88 9.94 -10.02
N PRO A 416 3.18 10.32 -8.77
CA PRO A 416 2.97 11.70 -8.31
C PRO A 416 3.89 12.73 -8.97
N THR A 417 5.05 12.30 -9.48
CA THR A 417 6.07 13.18 -10.07
C THR A 417 6.52 12.78 -11.48
N ASP A 418 6.01 11.67 -12.01
CA ASP A 418 6.34 11.16 -13.33
C ASP A 418 5.04 11.07 -14.13
N ASP A 419 5.05 11.56 -15.37
CA ASP A 419 3.84 11.70 -16.18
C ASP A 419 3.58 10.52 -17.11
N SER A 420 4.47 9.51 -17.16
CA SER A 420 4.29 8.29 -17.94
C SER A 420 3.99 7.06 -17.10
N ILE A 421 4.29 7.09 -15.79
CA ILE A 421 4.18 5.91 -14.92
C ILE A 421 2.79 5.80 -14.26
N VAL A 422 2.23 4.59 -14.27
CA VAL A 422 0.92 4.25 -13.65
C VAL A 422 1.02 2.95 -12.86
N SER A 423 0.45 2.91 -11.67
CA SER A 423 0.21 1.68 -10.91
C SER A 423 -1.23 1.21 -11.10
N VAL A 424 -1.43 -0.12 -11.22
CA VAL A 424 -2.76 -0.73 -11.42
C VAL A 424 -2.89 -1.98 -10.55
N CYS A 425 -3.91 -2.04 -9.70
CA CYS A 425 -4.26 -3.20 -8.89
C CYS A 425 -5.49 -3.90 -9.46
N SER A 426 -5.50 -5.23 -9.39
CA SER A 426 -6.58 -6.06 -9.91
C SER A 426 -6.96 -7.18 -8.96
N ALA A 427 -8.23 -7.58 -8.98
CA ALA A 427 -8.73 -8.74 -8.25
C ALA A 427 -8.18 -10.09 -8.76
N ASP A 428 -7.30 -10.09 -9.76
CA ASP A 428 -6.47 -11.24 -10.14
C ASP A 428 -5.22 -11.42 -9.25
N ASN A 429 -5.16 -10.72 -8.12
CA ASN A 429 -4.06 -10.73 -7.14
C ASN A 429 -2.77 -10.08 -7.64
N THR A 430 -2.86 -9.12 -8.56
CA THR A 430 -1.69 -8.41 -9.09
C THR A 430 -1.77 -6.90 -8.91
N LEU A 431 -0.61 -6.33 -8.57
CA LEU A 431 -0.31 -4.93 -8.67
C LEU A 431 0.76 -4.77 -9.74
N THR A 432 0.48 -3.99 -10.77
CA THR A 432 1.35 -3.79 -11.92
C THR A 432 1.81 -2.35 -12.02
N LEU A 433 3.04 -2.17 -12.51
CA LEU A 433 3.61 -0.86 -12.83
C LEU A 433 3.78 -0.76 -14.34
N TRP A 434 3.39 0.37 -14.89
CA TRP A 434 3.37 0.62 -16.34
C TRP A 434 4.14 1.90 -16.65
N ASP A 435 4.85 1.93 -17.77
CA ASP A 435 5.43 3.14 -18.35
C ASP A 435 4.88 3.35 -19.77
N LEU A 436 4.08 4.41 -19.89
CA LEU A 436 3.40 4.78 -21.13
C LEU A 436 4.31 5.47 -22.14
N ALA A 437 5.56 5.79 -21.78
CA ALA A 437 6.55 6.33 -22.71
C ALA A 437 7.28 5.23 -23.49
N VAL A 438 7.16 3.97 -23.07
CA VAL A 438 7.80 2.83 -23.74
C VAL A 438 7.10 2.54 -25.07
N GLU A 439 7.90 2.59 -26.13
CA GLU A 439 7.53 2.16 -27.48
C GLU A 439 8.63 1.19 -27.94
N LEU A 440 8.27 -0.07 -28.26
CA LEU A 440 9.25 -1.02 -28.80
C LEU A 440 9.74 -0.52 -30.15
N ASP A 441 11.05 -0.51 -30.34
CA ASP A 441 11.61 -0.40 -31.69
C ASP A 441 11.60 -1.77 -32.41
N ASP A 442 11.85 -1.74 -33.73
CA ASP A 442 11.83 -2.93 -34.59
C ASP A 442 12.92 -3.97 -34.23
N GLU A 443 13.93 -3.61 -33.42
CA GLU A 443 15.01 -4.50 -32.99
C GLU A 443 14.69 -5.17 -31.65
N GLU A 444 14.12 -4.45 -30.68
CA GLU A 444 13.71 -4.99 -29.37
C GLU A 444 12.53 -5.95 -29.47
N SER A 445 11.62 -5.70 -30.42
CA SER A 445 10.49 -6.58 -30.72
C SER A 445 10.91 -7.99 -31.21
N LYS A 446 12.17 -8.20 -31.60
CA LYS A 446 12.70 -9.54 -31.93
C LYS A 446 12.96 -10.40 -30.69
N TYR A 447 13.20 -9.79 -29.54
CA TYR A 447 13.42 -10.49 -28.26
C TYR A 447 12.12 -10.78 -27.51
N THR A 448 11.03 -10.09 -27.85
CA THR A 448 9.69 -10.30 -27.27
C THR A 448 8.80 -11.23 -28.10
N ALA A 449 9.32 -11.82 -29.18
CA ALA A 449 8.56 -12.61 -30.14
C ALA A 449 7.76 -13.79 -29.52
N ASP A 450 8.17 -14.29 -28.34
CA ASP A 450 7.51 -15.37 -27.60
C ASP A 450 6.49 -14.88 -26.55
N VAL A 451 6.31 -13.57 -26.37
CA VAL A 451 5.45 -12.94 -25.34
C VAL A 451 4.53 -11.84 -25.90
N ASN A 452 3.91 -12.10 -27.06
CA ASN A 452 3.07 -11.11 -27.77
C ASN A 452 1.80 -10.64 -27.04
N ASP A 453 1.39 -11.29 -25.95
CA ASP A 453 0.23 -10.95 -25.12
C ASP A 453 0.58 -10.05 -23.93
N VAL A 454 1.87 -9.82 -23.66
CA VAL A 454 2.33 -8.88 -22.63
C VAL A 454 2.64 -7.54 -23.30
N PRO A 455 1.91 -6.46 -22.96
CA PRO A 455 2.20 -5.16 -23.53
C PRO A 455 3.60 -4.68 -23.12
N PRO A 456 4.37 -4.04 -24.01
CA PRO A 456 5.72 -3.58 -23.68
C PRO A 456 5.77 -2.47 -22.63
N GLN A 457 4.65 -1.77 -22.44
CA GLN A 457 4.51 -0.76 -21.39
C GLN A 457 4.45 -1.37 -19.99
N LEU A 458 4.23 -2.68 -19.84
CA LEU A 458 4.21 -3.34 -18.54
C LEU A 458 5.64 -3.49 -18.01
N LEU A 459 5.99 -2.72 -16.99
CA LEU A 459 7.33 -2.74 -16.37
C LEU A 459 7.47 -3.80 -15.29
N PHE A 460 6.41 -4.01 -14.50
CA PHE A 460 6.51 -4.82 -13.29
C PHE A 460 5.19 -5.48 -12.90
N VAL A 461 5.27 -6.67 -12.30
CA VAL A 461 4.13 -7.39 -11.72
C VAL A 461 4.49 -7.84 -10.31
N HIS A 462 3.81 -7.25 -9.32
CA HIS A 462 3.84 -7.66 -7.92
C HIS A 462 2.61 -8.53 -7.63
N TYR A 463 2.82 -9.70 -7.04
CA TYR A 463 1.70 -10.54 -6.57
C TYR A 463 1.34 -10.16 -5.14
N MET A 464 0.06 -9.89 -4.91
CA MET A 464 -0.51 -9.67 -3.59
C MET A 464 -1.92 -10.24 -3.57
N GLU A 465 -2.18 -11.18 -2.66
CA GLU A 465 -3.49 -11.81 -2.56
C GLU A 465 -4.59 -10.79 -2.24
N ASP A 466 -5.63 -10.79 -3.06
CA ASP A 466 -6.82 -9.94 -2.93
C ASP A 466 -6.49 -8.44 -2.74
N VAL A 467 -5.56 -7.93 -3.56
CA VAL A 467 -5.15 -6.52 -3.53
C VAL A 467 -6.35 -5.59 -3.76
N LYS A 468 -6.55 -4.66 -2.81
CA LYS A 468 -7.67 -3.72 -2.82
C LYS A 468 -7.27 -2.34 -3.29
N GLU A 469 -6.14 -1.86 -2.81
CA GLU A 469 -5.71 -0.48 -3.02
C GLU A 469 -4.19 -0.37 -2.96
N ALA A 470 -3.61 0.52 -3.76
CA ALA A 470 -2.22 0.91 -3.69
C ALA A 470 -2.06 2.42 -3.89
N HIS A 471 -1.01 2.97 -3.29
CA HIS A 471 -0.66 4.38 -3.35
C HIS A 471 0.84 4.56 -3.51
N TRP A 472 1.25 5.51 -4.35
CA TRP A 472 2.65 5.92 -4.44
C TRP A 472 3.03 6.74 -3.21
N HIS A 473 4.20 6.46 -2.63
CA HIS A 473 4.68 7.25 -1.50
C HIS A 473 5.13 8.63 -1.99
N PRO A 474 4.49 9.73 -1.54
CA PRO A 474 4.73 11.05 -2.11
C PRO A 474 6.09 11.67 -1.74
N GLN A 475 6.81 11.07 -0.79
CA GLN A 475 8.11 11.56 -0.28
C GLN A 475 9.25 10.55 -0.43
N ILE A 476 8.98 9.31 -0.87
CA ILE A 476 9.97 8.26 -1.10
C ILE A 476 9.78 7.83 -2.56
N PRO A 477 10.53 8.42 -3.51
CA PRO A 477 10.34 8.15 -4.92
C PRO A 477 10.44 6.66 -5.24
N GLY A 478 9.53 6.16 -6.07
CA GLY A 478 9.45 4.76 -6.48
C GLY A 478 8.85 3.80 -5.45
N ALA A 479 8.66 4.23 -4.19
CA ALA A 479 8.02 3.37 -3.20
C ALA A 479 6.49 3.34 -3.37
N VAL A 480 5.93 2.14 -3.27
CA VAL A 480 4.49 1.86 -3.30
C VAL A 480 4.11 1.18 -2.01
N MET A 481 2.98 1.61 -1.44
CA MET A 481 2.29 0.87 -0.39
C MET A 481 1.01 0.30 -0.98
N ALA A 482 0.63 -0.90 -0.56
CA ALA A 482 -0.59 -1.58 -0.99
C ALA A 482 -1.26 -2.32 0.17
N THR A 483 -2.56 -2.56 0.07
CA THR A 483 -3.36 -3.35 1.02
C THR A 483 -4.08 -4.48 0.30
N GLY A 484 -4.19 -5.63 0.97
CA GLY A 484 -4.85 -6.83 0.47
C GLY A 484 -5.13 -7.81 1.61
N ASN A 485 -5.37 -9.08 1.30
CA ASN A 485 -5.65 -10.10 2.31
C ASN A 485 -4.46 -10.32 3.27
N GLY A 486 -3.23 -10.26 2.75
CA GLY A 486 -1.99 -10.40 3.52
C GLY A 486 -1.55 -9.15 4.29
N GLY A 487 -2.43 -8.17 4.51
CA GLY A 487 -2.11 -6.93 5.20
C GLY A 487 -1.54 -5.85 4.29
N PHE A 488 -0.51 -5.14 4.74
CA PHE A 488 0.12 -4.04 4.01
C PHE A 488 1.46 -4.47 3.39
N GLY A 489 1.58 -4.36 2.07
CA GLY A 489 2.87 -4.46 1.38
C GLY A 489 3.47 -3.07 1.17
N VAL A 490 4.74 -2.89 1.52
CA VAL A 490 5.51 -1.67 1.22
C VAL A 490 6.75 -2.09 0.45
N PHE A 491 6.85 -1.65 -0.80
CA PHE A 491 7.95 -2.05 -1.66
C PHE A 491 8.44 -0.92 -2.56
N LYS A 492 9.66 -1.08 -3.03
CA LYS A 492 10.26 -0.26 -4.08
C LYS A 492 10.99 -1.17 -5.05
N THR A 493 10.67 -1.08 -6.32
CA THR A 493 11.31 -1.89 -7.37
C THR A 493 12.62 -1.25 -7.81
N ILE A 494 13.45 -2.00 -8.53
CA ILE A 494 14.64 -1.45 -9.19
C ILE A 494 14.31 -0.63 -10.44
N SER A 495 13.07 -0.73 -10.93
CA SER A 495 12.62 -0.16 -12.20
C SER A 495 12.00 1.24 -12.10
N VAL A 496 11.60 1.68 -10.90
CA VAL A 496 10.88 2.95 -10.68
C VAL A 496 11.46 3.76 -9.53
#